data_AF-A0A957RKU4-F1
#
_entry.id   AF-A0A957RKU4-F1
#
_cell.length_a   1.000
_cell.length_b   1.000
_cell.length_c   1.000
_cell.angle_alpha   90.00
_cell.angle_beta   90.00
_cell.angle_gamma   90.00
#
_symmetry.space_group_name_H-M   'P 1'
#
loop_
_entity.id
_entity.type
_entity.pdbx_description
1 polymer ?
#
loop_
_entity_poly.entity_id
_entity_poly.type
_entity_poly.pdbx_seq_one_letter_code
_entity_poly.pdbx_strand_id
1 'polypeptide(L)'
;FGVTQSAFAVESNMDLVAEALGMDPVEFRRKNAMRVGAMTATGQVLRDSVGLLTCLEQVESEMRDWRLGDWGIGGLGEAENGATPISNLQSPNLFSPVRAGSKVYAWGLAAGYKNTGLGGGAPDKAEAEVEVYPTGRAEIRASSAEMGQNLIGVLAACTAEELGLPFKDVSVLVMDTDLTPDGGPTTASRQTYVSGNAARLAARSMRERMQGVLAEKFDVPPDVIGFHEGLAYV
;
A
#
# COMPACT_ATOMS: atom_id res chain seq x y z
N PHE A 1 -5.94 -8.54 -14.03
CA PHE A 1 -5.15 -7.83 -15.06
C PHE A 1 -6.04 -6.84 -15.80
N GLY A 2 -5.47 -5.87 -16.53
CA GLY A 2 -6.28 -4.86 -17.26
C GLY A 2 -6.76 -3.67 -16.42
N VAL A 3 -6.23 -3.54 -15.19
CA VAL A 3 -6.69 -2.52 -14.23
C VAL A 3 -6.36 -1.12 -14.70
N THR A 4 -5.22 -0.89 -15.36
CA THR A 4 -4.80 0.44 -15.83
C THR A 4 -5.71 0.96 -16.94
N GLN A 5 -6.05 0.13 -17.94
CA GLN A 5 -6.97 0.50 -19.01
C GLN A 5 -8.37 0.81 -18.45
N SER A 6 -8.83 -0.05 -17.53
CA SER A 6 -10.14 0.13 -16.89
C SER A 6 -10.18 1.38 -16.03
N ALA A 7 -9.13 1.65 -15.24
CA ALA A 7 -9.03 2.84 -14.40
C ALA A 7 -8.99 4.12 -15.23
N PHE A 8 -8.21 4.15 -16.32
CA PHE A 8 -8.17 5.29 -17.23
C PHE A 8 -9.56 5.58 -17.83
N ALA A 9 -10.24 4.55 -18.33
CA ALA A 9 -11.58 4.69 -18.91
C ALA A 9 -12.61 5.15 -17.87
N VAL A 10 -12.61 4.55 -16.68
CA VAL A 10 -13.53 4.93 -15.59
C VAL A 10 -13.29 6.37 -15.16
N GLU A 11 -12.06 6.74 -14.84
CA GLU A 11 -11.76 8.08 -14.32
C GLU A 11 -11.94 9.18 -15.37
N SER A 12 -11.64 8.90 -16.64
CA SER A 12 -11.95 9.83 -17.74
C SER A 12 -13.46 10.04 -17.88
N ASN A 13 -14.27 8.97 -17.75
CA ASN A 13 -15.72 9.09 -17.78
C ASN A 13 -16.28 9.81 -16.54
N MET A 14 -15.65 9.68 -15.37
CA MET A 14 -16.06 10.41 -14.17
C MET A 14 -16.02 11.92 -14.40
N ASP A 15 -14.95 12.42 -15.05
CA ASP A 15 -14.84 13.86 -15.38
C ASP A 15 -15.85 14.29 -16.44
N LEU A 16 -15.98 13.55 -17.54
CA LEU A 16 -16.92 13.88 -18.62
C LEU A 16 -18.37 13.93 -18.14
N VAL A 17 -18.76 12.99 -17.27
CA VAL A 17 -20.12 12.96 -16.71
C VAL A 17 -20.31 14.08 -15.70
N ALA A 18 -19.32 14.36 -14.85
CA ALA A 18 -19.40 15.49 -13.92
C ALA A 18 -19.59 16.82 -14.68
N GLU A 19 -18.82 17.04 -15.75
CA GLU A 19 -18.95 18.21 -16.62
C GLU A 19 -20.34 18.28 -17.27
N ALA A 20 -20.81 17.19 -17.88
CA ALA A 20 -22.13 17.14 -18.52
C ALA A 20 -23.28 17.41 -17.54
N LEU A 21 -23.11 17.08 -16.26
CA LEU A 21 -24.07 17.33 -15.19
C LEU A 21 -23.90 18.72 -14.52
N GLY A 22 -22.85 19.48 -14.86
CA GLY A 22 -22.49 20.71 -14.16
C GLY A 22 -22.15 20.47 -12.68
N MET A 23 -21.67 19.27 -12.33
CA MET A 23 -21.31 18.86 -10.98
C MET A 23 -19.80 18.98 -10.76
N ASP A 24 -19.39 19.35 -9.56
CA ASP A 24 -17.97 19.32 -9.18
C ASP A 24 -17.40 17.88 -9.31
N PRO A 25 -16.24 17.69 -9.96
CA PRO A 25 -15.66 16.36 -10.19
C PRO A 25 -15.31 15.58 -8.91
N VAL A 26 -14.98 16.26 -7.81
CA VAL A 26 -14.73 15.61 -6.51
C VAL A 26 -16.04 15.19 -5.87
N GLU A 27 -17.06 16.06 -5.90
CA GLU A 27 -18.40 15.71 -5.40
C GLU A 27 -19.00 14.52 -6.16
N PHE A 28 -18.84 14.47 -7.49
CA PHE A 28 -19.33 13.35 -8.29
C PHE A 28 -18.65 12.04 -7.88
N ARG A 29 -17.33 12.05 -7.65
CA ARG A 29 -16.60 10.89 -7.12
C ARG A 29 -17.05 10.51 -5.71
N ARG A 30 -17.24 11.48 -4.81
CA ARG A 30 -17.72 11.23 -3.44
C ARG A 30 -19.08 10.53 -3.41
N LYS A 31 -19.98 10.94 -4.30
CA LYS A 31 -21.32 10.33 -4.44
C LYS A 31 -21.24 8.87 -4.89
N ASN A 32 -20.30 8.55 -5.78
CA ASN A 32 -20.14 7.22 -6.39
C ASN A 32 -19.06 6.34 -5.75
N ALA A 33 -18.32 6.85 -4.75
CA ALA A 33 -17.21 6.14 -4.12
C ALA A 33 -17.65 4.82 -3.46
N MET A 34 -16.78 3.82 -3.59
CA MET A 34 -16.95 2.53 -2.90
C MET A 34 -16.89 2.73 -1.38
N ARG A 35 -17.72 1.97 -0.66
CA ARG A 35 -17.82 1.96 0.81
C ARG A 35 -17.82 0.52 1.31
N VAL A 36 -17.63 0.32 2.61
CA VAL A 36 -17.92 -0.99 3.24
C VAL A 36 -19.36 -1.40 2.90
N GLY A 37 -19.53 -2.66 2.51
CA GLY A 37 -20.77 -3.23 2.01
C GLY A 37 -20.99 -3.08 0.50
N ALA A 38 -20.21 -2.26 -0.21
CA ALA A 38 -20.32 -2.14 -1.66
C ALA A 38 -19.86 -3.43 -2.35
N MET A 39 -20.55 -3.79 -3.44
CA MET A 39 -20.18 -4.89 -4.32
C MET A 39 -19.43 -4.35 -5.54
N THR A 40 -18.24 -4.89 -5.82
CA THR A 40 -17.47 -4.54 -7.02
C THR A 40 -18.15 -5.06 -8.28
N ALA A 41 -17.73 -4.57 -9.45
CA ALA A 41 -18.18 -5.09 -10.74
C ALA A 41 -17.86 -6.60 -10.95
N THR A 42 -16.98 -7.17 -10.14
CA THR A 42 -16.62 -8.60 -10.15
C THR A 42 -17.37 -9.41 -9.09
N GLY A 43 -18.32 -8.82 -8.36
CA GLY A 43 -19.12 -9.48 -7.33
C GLY A 43 -18.45 -9.57 -5.95
N GLN A 44 -17.27 -8.98 -5.76
CA GLN A 44 -16.60 -8.96 -4.46
C GLN A 44 -17.30 -7.95 -3.54
N VAL A 45 -17.71 -8.39 -2.36
CA VAL A 45 -18.20 -7.48 -1.31
C VAL A 45 -17.00 -6.92 -0.55
N LEU A 46 -16.89 -5.59 -0.48
CA LEU A 46 -15.90 -4.91 0.34
C LEU A 46 -16.34 -4.96 1.79
N ARG A 47 -15.68 -5.79 2.60
CA ARG A 47 -16.09 -6.02 4.00
C ARG A 47 -15.50 -5.02 4.97
N ASP A 48 -14.24 -4.64 4.76
CA ASP A 48 -13.47 -3.84 5.71
C ASP A 48 -12.52 -2.89 4.95
N SER A 49 -12.00 -1.89 5.67
CA SER A 49 -10.87 -1.04 5.26
C SER A 49 -10.99 -0.38 3.87
N VAL A 50 -12.13 0.27 3.59
CA VAL A 50 -12.34 1.04 2.35
C VAL A 50 -12.05 2.52 2.57
N GLY A 51 -10.78 2.92 2.36
CA GLY A 51 -10.29 4.29 2.63
C GLY A 51 -10.46 5.32 1.51
N LEU A 52 -11.21 5.02 0.44
CA LEU A 52 -11.28 5.87 -0.76
C LEU A 52 -11.79 7.28 -0.46
N LEU A 53 -12.82 7.41 0.39
CA LEU A 53 -13.39 8.71 0.77
C LEU A 53 -12.40 9.55 1.59
N THR A 54 -11.77 8.94 2.59
CA THR A 54 -10.75 9.61 3.40
C THR A 54 -9.56 10.07 2.56
N CYS A 55 -9.11 9.24 1.61
CA CYS A 55 -8.07 9.60 0.65
C CYS A 55 -8.49 10.79 -0.22
N LEU A 56 -9.72 10.76 -0.77
CA LEU A 56 -10.25 11.84 -1.59
C LEU A 56 -10.38 13.16 -0.82
N GLU A 57 -10.84 13.11 0.43
CA GLU A 57 -10.94 14.29 1.32
C GLU A 57 -9.57 14.91 1.61
N GLN A 58 -8.55 14.09 1.88
CA GLN A 58 -7.19 14.57 2.09
C GLN A 58 -6.60 15.20 0.82
N VAL A 59 -6.73 14.53 -0.33
CA VAL A 59 -6.26 15.05 -1.62
C VAL A 59 -6.97 16.37 -1.96
N GLU A 60 -8.29 16.45 -1.78
CA GLU A 60 -9.03 17.69 -2.01
C GLU A 60 -8.57 18.82 -1.09
N SER A 61 -8.35 18.55 0.20
CA SER A 61 -7.86 19.55 1.15
C SER A 61 -6.52 20.13 0.70
N GLU A 62 -5.56 19.26 0.39
CA GLU A 62 -4.23 19.66 -0.09
C GLU A 62 -4.31 20.45 -1.40
N MET A 63 -5.16 20.01 -2.33
CA MET A 63 -5.39 20.71 -3.59
C MET A 63 -6.02 22.10 -3.41
N ARG A 64 -6.84 22.31 -2.38
CA ARG A 64 -7.49 23.60 -2.08
C ARG A 64 -6.57 24.58 -1.35
N ASP A 65 -5.73 24.06 -0.46
CA ASP A 65 -4.74 24.87 0.25
C ASP A 65 -3.58 25.30 -0.66
N TRP A 66 -3.38 24.56 -1.76
CA TRP A 66 -2.33 24.77 -2.73
C TRP A 66 -2.33 26.16 -3.39
N ARG A 67 -1.11 26.66 -3.68
CA ARG A 67 -0.86 27.90 -4.43
C ARG A 67 0.16 27.69 -5.56
N LEU A 68 0.04 28.46 -6.63
CA LEU A 68 0.96 28.42 -7.79
C LEU A 68 2.43 28.61 -7.42
N GLY A 69 2.73 29.34 -6.35
CA GLY A 69 4.10 29.50 -5.82
C GLY A 69 4.75 28.22 -5.29
N ASP A 70 3.96 27.21 -4.90
CA ASP A 70 4.43 26.00 -4.21
C ASP A 70 5.13 25.00 -5.16
N TRP A 71 4.99 25.17 -6.48
CA TRP A 71 5.65 24.31 -7.47
C TRP A 71 7.13 24.63 -7.71
N GLY A 72 7.73 25.53 -6.93
CA GLY A 72 9.09 25.99 -7.20
C GLY A 72 9.22 26.70 -8.56
N ILE A 73 8.10 27.18 -9.12
CA ILE A 73 8.07 28.09 -10.28
C ILE A 73 8.44 29.50 -9.80
N GLY A 74 9.51 29.59 -9.01
CA GLY A 74 10.17 30.82 -8.59
C GLY A 74 10.89 31.39 -9.80
N GLY A 75 10.18 32.20 -10.57
CA GLY A 75 10.69 32.80 -11.80
C GLY A 75 9.62 33.47 -12.66
N LEU A 76 8.34 33.34 -12.31
CA LEU A 76 7.28 34.17 -12.89
C LEU A 76 7.20 35.44 -12.06
N GLY A 77 7.73 36.54 -12.61
CA GLY A 77 7.93 37.82 -11.94
C GLY A 77 6.68 38.37 -11.25
N GLU A 78 6.92 39.30 -10.32
CA GLU A 78 5.89 40.16 -9.75
C GLU A 78 4.98 40.67 -10.87
N ALA A 79 3.67 40.58 -10.67
CA ALA A 79 2.73 41.08 -11.66
C ALA A 79 2.96 42.58 -11.83
N GLU A 80 3.55 42.99 -12.96
CA GLU A 80 3.62 44.40 -13.32
C GLU A 80 2.20 44.96 -13.33
N ASN A 81 1.99 46.07 -12.61
CA ASN A 81 0.74 46.83 -12.49
C ASN A 81 -0.30 46.37 -11.45
N GLY A 82 0.12 45.84 -10.29
CA GLY A 82 -0.75 45.75 -9.12
C GLY A 82 -1.82 44.65 -9.17
N ALA A 83 -1.70 43.69 -10.09
CA ALA A 83 -2.46 42.45 -10.06
C ALA A 83 -1.88 41.50 -8.98
N THR A 84 -2.71 40.61 -8.46
CA THR A 84 -2.29 39.59 -7.48
C THR A 84 -1.09 38.81 -8.02
N PRO A 85 0.01 38.63 -7.25
CA PRO A 85 1.14 37.83 -7.68
C PRO A 85 0.66 36.46 -8.17
N ILE A 86 1.18 35.98 -9.32
CA ILE A 86 0.82 34.67 -9.89
C ILE A 86 1.01 33.56 -8.85
N SER A 87 2.00 33.70 -7.98
CA SER A 87 2.28 32.80 -6.85
C SER A 87 1.13 32.64 -5.85
N ASN A 88 0.19 33.59 -5.79
CA ASN A 88 -0.97 33.61 -4.89
C ASN A 88 -2.30 33.38 -5.62
N LEU A 89 -2.29 33.04 -6.91
CA LEU A 89 -3.51 32.73 -7.63
C LEU A 89 -4.09 31.39 -7.15
N GLN A 90 -5.25 31.47 -6.50
CA GLN A 90 -6.13 30.34 -6.24
C GLN A 90 -7.32 30.42 -7.20
N SER A 91 -7.69 29.29 -7.82
CA SER A 91 -8.92 29.24 -8.61
C SER A 91 -10.12 29.06 -7.66
N PRO A 92 -11.19 29.87 -7.77
CA PRO A 92 -12.41 29.65 -6.99
C PRO A 92 -13.11 28.33 -7.35
N ASN A 93 -12.81 27.76 -8.52
CA ASN A 93 -13.21 26.42 -8.93
C ASN A 93 -11.94 25.59 -9.21
N LEU A 94 -11.72 24.54 -8.42
CA LEU A 94 -10.50 23.75 -8.40
C LEU A 94 -10.09 23.23 -9.79
N PHE A 95 -11.06 22.86 -10.63
CA PHE A 95 -10.78 22.26 -11.95
C PHE A 95 -10.82 23.26 -13.11
N SER A 96 -11.03 24.56 -12.82
CA SER A 96 -10.93 25.59 -13.86
C SER A 96 -9.47 25.89 -14.20
N PRO A 97 -9.05 25.85 -15.48
CA PRO A 97 -7.68 26.13 -15.87
C PRO A 97 -7.27 27.57 -15.54
N VAL A 98 -6.05 27.74 -15.01
CA VAL A 98 -5.45 29.05 -14.73
C VAL A 98 -4.40 29.38 -15.78
N ARG A 99 -4.48 30.58 -16.37
CA ARG A 99 -3.49 31.07 -17.34
C ARG A 99 -2.46 31.96 -16.65
N ALA A 100 -1.18 31.71 -16.93
CA ALA A 100 -0.07 32.54 -16.50
C ALA A 100 0.91 32.72 -17.67
N GLY A 101 0.88 33.89 -18.30
CA GLY A 101 1.62 34.17 -19.54
C GLY A 101 1.19 33.23 -20.67
N SER A 102 2.16 32.52 -21.26
CA SER A 102 1.93 31.54 -22.33
C SER A 102 1.54 30.15 -21.84
N LYS A 103 1.50 29.92 -20.52
CA LYS A 103 1.22 28.61 -19.92
C LYS A 103 -0.20 28.53 -19.37
N VAL A 104 -0.74 27.31 -19.37
CA VAL A 104 -2.03 26.96 -18.77
C VAL A 104 -1.78 25.85 -17.77
N TYR A 105 -2.35 26.01 -16.57
CA TYR A 105 -2.25 25.09 -15.47
C TYR A 105 -3.64 24.54 -15.16
N ALA A 106 -3.74 23.24 -14.95
CA ALA A 106 -4.99 22.57 -14.62
C ALA A 106 -4.71 21.37 -13.72
N TRP A 107 -5.71 21.00 -12.92
CA TRP A 107 -5.68 19.81 -12.11
C TRP A 107 -6.30 18.63 -12.86
N GLY A 108 -5.67 17.46 -12.73
CA GLY A 108 -6.27 16.18 -13.07
C GLY A 108 -6.43 15.35 -11.81
N LEU A 109 -7.53 14.60 -11.70
CA LEU A 109 -7.81 13.74 -10.56
C LEU A 109 -8.17 12.34 -11.03
N ALA A 110 -7.60 11.34 -10.36
CA ALA A 110 -7.96 9.93 -10.54
C ALA A 110 -8.09 9.26 -9.16
N ALA A 111 -9.21 8.61 -8.92
CA ALA A 111 -9.54 7.93 -7.68
C ALA A 111 -9.99 6.49 -7.99
N GLY A 112 -9.08 5.52 -7.82
CA GLY A 112 -9.33 4.13 -8.17
C GLY A 112 -9.21 3.18 -6.99
N TYR A 113 -9.93 2.06 -7.05
CA TYR A 113 -9.62 0.89 -6.25
C TYR A 113 -8.81 -0.10 -7.09
N LYS A 114 -7.83 -0.76 -6.48
CA LYS A 114 -6.96 -1.73 -7.15
C LYS A 114 -7.02 -3.04 -6.39
N ASN A 115 -7.35 -4.13 -7.09
CA ASN A 115 -7.32 -5.47 -6.51
C ASN A 115 -5.88 -5.98 -6.37
N THR A 116 -5.63 -6.86 -5.41
CA THR A 116 -4.35 -7.54 -5.24
C THR A 116 -4.54 -9.04 -5.42
N GLY A 117 -3.58 -9.69 -6.06
CA GLY A 117 -3.65 -11.12 -6.36
C GLY A 117 -4.03 -11.47 -7.79
N LEU A 118 -3.91 -12.75 -8.14
CA LEU A 118 -4.15 -13.31 -9.48
C LEU A 118 -5.63 -13.29 -9.87
N GLY A 119 -6.53 -13.10 -8.91
CA GLY A 119 -7.99 -13.12 -9.11
C GLY A 119 -8.57 -14.53 -9.04
N GLY A 120 -9.88 -14.66 -9.28
CA GLY A 120 -10.60 -15.93 -9.10
C GLY A 120 -10.29 -17.05 -10.10
N GLY A 121 -9.40 -16.80 -11.07
CA GLY A 121 -9.08 -17.75 -12.14
C GLY A 121 -7.90 -18.70 -11.84
N ALA A 122 -7.15 -18.49 -10.76
CA ALA A 122 -6.02 -19.32 -10.40
C ALA A 122 -5.79 -19.36 -8.88
N PRO A 123 -5.30 -20.47 -8.32
CA PRO A 123 -4.83 -20.51 -6.93
C PRO A 123 -3.77 -19.45 -6.68
N ASP A 124 -3.99 -18.63 -5.66
CA ASP A 124 -3.10 -17.54 -5.28
C ASP A 124 -2.45 -17.86 -3.93
N LYS A 125 -1.31 -18.57 -3.98
CA LYS A 125 -0.59 -19.04 -2.79
C LYS A 125 0.91 -18.71 -2.84
N ALA A 126 1.52 -18.65 -1.67
CA ALA A 126 2.96 -18.57 -1.48
C ALA A 126 3.34 -19.47 -0.30
N GLU A 127 4.50 -20.08 -0.36
CA GLU A 127 5.07 -20.90 0.71
C GLU A 127 6.33 -20.20 1.26
N ALA A 128 6.59 -20.41 2.54
CA ALA A 128 7.71 -19.82 3.24
C ALA A 128 8.18 -20.73 4.37
N GLU A 129 9.49 -20.75 4.61
CA GLU A 129 10.11 -21.48 5.71
C GLU A 129 10.87 -20.52 6.62
N VAL A 130 10.77 -20.72 7.94
CA VAL A 130 11.53 -19.98 8.94
C VAL A 130 12.37 -20.96 9.75
N GLU A 131 13.65 -20.64 9.88
CA GLU A 131 14.59 -21.34 10.75
C GLU A 131 15.18 -20.37 11.77
N VAL A 132 15.27 -20.79 13.04
CA VAL A 132 15.92 -20.02 14.11
C VAL A 132 17.17 -20.77 14.52
N TYR A 133 18.31 -20.09 14.48
CA TYR A 133 19.62 -20.65 14.78
C TYR A 133 19.97 -20.52 16.27
N PRO A 134 20.89 -21.35 16.79
CA PRO A 134 21.40 -21.23 18.16
C PRO A 134 22.03 -19.87 18.51
N THR A 135 22.40 -19.09 17.49
CA THR A 135 22.90 -17.71 17.65
C THR A 135 21.81 -16.70 18.01
N GLY A 136 20.53 -17.10 17.98
CA GLY A 136 19.39 -16.21 18.19
C GLY A 136 18.94 -15.47 16.93
N ARG A 137 19.59 -15.72 15.79
CA ARG A 137 19.21 -15.17 14.47
C ARG A 137 18.20 -16.07 13.78
N ALA A 138 17.39 -15.50 12.90
CA ALA A 138 16.46 -16.25 12.06
C ALA A 138 16.76 -16.08 10.57
N GLU A 139 16.40 -17.07 9.77
CA GLU A 139 16.37 -17.00 8.32
C GLU A 139 14.97 -17.34 7.80
N ILE A 140 14.49 -16.53 6.85
CA ILE A 140 13.23 -16.76 6.12
C ILE A 140 13.54 -17.11 4.66
N ARG A 141 12.93 -18.17 4.13
CA ARG A 141 13.12 -18.68 2.76
C ARG A 141 11.82 -18.64 1.96
N ALA A 142 11.83 -18.02 0.78
CA ALA A 142 10.69 -18.02 -0.15
C ALA A 142 11.12 -17.71 -1.61
N SER A 143 10.58 -18.44 -2.60
CA SER A 143 11.08 -18.41 -3.99
C SER A 143 10.46 -17.32 -4.89
N SER A 144 10.05 -16.18 -4.34
CA SER A 144 9.44 -15.11 -5.13
C SER A 144 10.49 -14.18 -5.74
N ALA A 145 10.32 -13.81 -7.02
CA ALA A 145 11.25 -12.95 -7.73
C ALA A 145 11.28 -11.52 -7.16
N GLU A 146 12.48 -11.03 -6.81
CA GLU A 146 12.75 -9.66 -6.39
C GLU A 146 13.32 -8.87 -7.57
N MET A 147 12.70 -7.74 -7.91
CA MET A 147 13.06 -6.93 -9.09
C MET A 147 13.08 -5.42 -8.77
N GLY A 148 13.19 -5.04 -7.49
CA GLY A 148 13.25 -3.65 -7.01
C GLY A 148 12.08 -3.24 -6.10
N GLN A 149 11.11 -4.12 -5.83
CA GLN A 149 9.98 -3.84 -4.95
C GLN A 149 10.30 -3.98 -3.45
N ASN A 150 11.50 -4.44 -3.09
CA ASN A 150 11.95 -4.67 -1.72
C ASN A 150 11.13 -5.77 -0.98
N LEU A 151 10.87 -6.89 -1.64
CA LEU A 151 10.28 -8.08 -1.03
C LEU A 151 11.16 -8.61 0.12
N ILE A 152 12.48 -8.55 -0.03
CA ILE A 152 13.44 -8.95 1.00
C ILE A 152 13.14 -8.21 2.32
N GLY A 153 12.99 -6.88 2.28
CA GLY A 153 12.66 -6.09 3.47
C GLY A 153 11.28 -6.44 4.05
N VAL A 154 10.29 -6.72 3.19
CA VAL A 154 8.95 -7.14 3.64
C VAL A 154 9.00 -8.48 4.40
N LEU A 155 9.66 -9.48 3.83
CA LEU A 155 9.77 -10.81 4.45
C LEU A 155 10.53 -10.76 5.77
N ALA A 156 11.64 -10.00 5.81
CA ALA A 156 12.40 -9.77 7.03
C ALA A 156 11.55 -9.07 8.11
N ALA A 157 10.83 -8.00 7.76
CA ALA A 157 10.01 -7.25 8.71
C ALA A 157 8.86 -8.11 9.29
N CYS A 158 8.13 -8.84 8.43
CA CYS A 158 7.08 -9.75 8.88
C CYS A 158 7.61 -10.84 9.82
N THR A 159 8.76 -11.42 9.49
CA THR A 159 9.39 -12.47 10.30
C THR A 159 9.91 -11.91 11.63
N ALA A 160 10.58 -10.75 11.60
CA ALA A 160 11.12 -10.08 12.79
C ALA A 160 10.01 -9.71 13.78
N GLU A 161 8.92 -9.10 13.29
CA GLU A 161 7.77 -8.71 14.10
C GLU A 161 7.12 -9.93 14.79
N GLU A 162 6.84 -10.99 14.03
CA GLU A 162 6.21 -12.19 14.58
C GLU A 162 7.14 -12.94 15.55
N LEU A 163 8.46 -12.99 15.31
CA LEU A 163 9.41 -13.62 16.24
C LEU A 163 9.82 -12.73 17.42
N GLY A 164 9.54 -11.43 17.39
CA GLY A 164 10.05 -10.48 18.37
C GLY A 164 11.56 -10.26 18.29
N LEU A 165 12.16 -10.40 17.10
CA LEU A 165 13.58 -10.19 16.85
C LEU A 165 13.86 -8.78 16.32
N PRO A 166 15.05 -8.20 16.55
CA PRO A 166 15.49 -7.03 15.83
C PRO A 166 15.59 -7.33 14.32
N PHE A 167 15.18 -6.38 13.47
CA PHE A 167 15.18 -6.55 12.01
C PHE A 167 16.53 -7.04 11.44
N LYS A 168 17.64 -6.53 11.98
CA LYS A 168 19.01 -6.90 11.56
C LYS A 168 19.37 -8.38 11.81
N ASP A 169 18.63 -9.04 12.70
CA ASP A 169 18.88 -10.42 13.11
C ASP A 169 18.08 -11.43 12.28
N VAL A 170 17.35 -10.95 11.27
CA VAL A 170 16.65 -11.78 10.28
C VAL A 170 17.34 -11.70 8.92
N SER A 171 17.83 -12.85 8.42
CA SER A 171 18.27 -12.99 7.02
C SER A 171 17.14 -13.51 6.14
N VAL A 172 17.23 -13.25 4.84
CA VAL A 172 16.25 -13.70 3.86
C VAL A 172 16.97 -14.40 2.73
N LEU A 173 16.57 -15.64 2.45
CA LEU A 173 16.98 -16.37 1.24
C LEU A 173 15.82 -16.36 0.25
N VAL A 174 16.05 -15.79 -0.93
CA VAL A 174 15.06 -15.71 -2.01
C VAL A 174 15.68 -16.11 -3.34
N MET A 175 14.82 -16.51 -4.28
CA MET A 175 15.17 -16.75 -5.69
C MET A 175 16.14 -17.92 -5.94
N ASP A 176 16.19 -18.90 -5.04
CA ASP A 176 16.91 -20.14 -5.25
C ASP A 176 15.92 -21.31 -5.18
N THR A 177 15.57 -21.89 -6.33
CA THR A 177 14.56 -22.96 -6.40
C THR A 177 15.00 -24.27 -5.76
N ASP A 178 16.29 -24.45 -5.50
CA ASP A 178 16.79 -25.64 -4.81
C ASP A 178 16.68 -25.47 -3.28
N LEU A 179 16.69 -24.23 -2.80
CA LEU A 179 16.77 -23.90 -1.36
C LEU A 179 15.55 -23.17 -0.80
N THR A 180 14.57 -22.81 -1.63
CA THR A 180 13.42 -22.00 -1.20
C THR A 180 12.09 -22.59 -1.71
N PRO A 181 11.04 -22.55 -0.88
CA PRO A 181 9.72 -23.06 -1.26
C PRO A 181 8.99 -22.14 -2.25
N ASP A 182 8.01 -22.67 -2.98
CA ASP A 182 7.33 -21.96 -4.07
C ASP A 182 6.55 -20.73 -3.58
N GLY A 183 7.04 -19.53 -3.92
CA GLY A 183 6.38 -18.25 -3.67
C GLY A 183 5.39 -17.81 -4.76
N GLY A 184 5.31 -18.56 -5.86
CA GLY A 184 4.55 -18.20 -7.05
C GLY A 184 5.08 -16.95 -7.77
N PRO A 185 4.35 -16.44 -8.77
CA PRO A 185 4.85 -15.37 -9.62
C PRO A 185 4.87 -14.01 -8.92
N THR A 186 5.89 -13.19 -9.19
CA THR A 186 5.90 -11.75 -8.88
C THR A 186 5.11 -10.98 -9.93
N THR A 187 3.80 -10.93 -9.74
CA THR A 187 2.84 -10.18 -10.57
C THR A 187 1.64 -9.75 -9.74
N ALA A 188 0.72 -8.97 -10.33
CA ALA A 188 -0.54 -8.55 -9.71
C ALA A 188 -0.42 -7.84 -8.33
N SER A 189 0.77 -7.28 -8.04
CA SER A 189 1.18 -6.69 -6.75
C SER A 189 0.82 -7.57 -5.54
N ARG A 190 0.94 -8.89 -5.69
CA ARG A 190 0.52 -9.87 -4.68
C ARG A 190 1.53 -10.11 -3.57
N GLN A 191 2.81 -9.88 -3.83
CA GLN A 191 3.90 -10.46 -3.05
C GLN A 191 3.91 -10.04 -1.57
N THR A 192 3.70 -8.76 -1.27
CA THR A 192 3.56 -8.30 0.13
C THR A 192 2.42 -9.01 0.85
N TYR A 193 1.29 -9.22 0.18
CA TYR A 193 0.14 -9.87 0.80
C TYR A 193 0.36 -11.38 0.93
N VAL A 194 0.65 -12.10 -0.15
CA VAL A 194 0.73 -13.57 -0.08
C VAL A 194 2.00 -14.06 0.59
N SER A 195 3.17 -13.59 0.18
CA SER A 195 4.46 -14.04 0.71
C SER A 195 4.73 -13.43 2.07
N GLY A 196 4.29 -12.19 2.31
CA GLY A 196 4.32 -11.59 3.65
C GLY A 196 3.46 -12.40 4.65
N ASN A 197 2.24 -12.79 4.30
CA ASN A 197 1.44 -13.66 5.16
C ASN A 197 2.03 -15.06 5.33
N ALA A 198 2.60 -15.66 4.27
CA ALA A 198 3.30 -16.94 4.38
C ALA A 198 4.46 -16.84 5.39
N ALA A 199 5.27 -15.79 5.33
CA ALA A 199 6.33 -15.52 6.29
C ALA A 199 5.78 -15.32 7.71
N ARG A 200 4.70 -14.53 7.88
CA ARG A 200 4.06 -14.33 9.19
C ARG A 200 3.59 -15.65 9.80
N LEU A 201 2.93 -16.49 9.01
CA LEU A 201 2.42 -17.78 9.47
C LEU A 201 3.55 -18.77 9.82
N ALA A 202 4.60 -18.83 9.00
CA ALA A 202 5.77 -19.67 9.27
C ALA A 202 6.50 -19.20 10.54
N ALA A 203 6.72 -17.89 10.69
CA ALA A 203 7.34 -17.28 11.87
C ALA A 203 6.51 -17.52 13.14
N ARG A 204 5.18 -17.38 13.05
CA ARG A 204 4.28 -17.66 14.18
C ARG A 204 4.35 -19.12 14.62
N SER A 205 4.32 -20.06 13.68
CA SER A 205 4.47 -21.49 13.98
C SER A 205 5.80 -21.78 14.71
N MET A 206 6.88 -21.11 14.31
CA MET A 206 8.16 -21.20 15.01
C MET A 206 8.10 -20.57 16.41
N ARG A 207 7.49 -19.39 16.56
CA ARG A 207 7.26 -18.72 17.86
C ARG A 207 6.50 -19.63 18.83
N GLU A 208 5.41 -20.24 18.39
CA GLU A 208 4.59 -21.15 19.19
C GLU A 208 5.40 -22.37 19.68
N ARG A 209 6.28 -22.92 18.84
CA ARG A 209 7.20 -24.00 19.25
C ARG A 209 8.18 -23.53 20.32
N MET A 210 8.78 -22.34 20.16
CA MET A 210 9.66 -21.78 21.18
C MET A 210 8.93 -21.52 22.50
N GLN A 211 7.70 -21.00 22.45
CA GLN A 211 6.85 -20.82 23.64
C GLN A 211 6.60 -22.14 24.35
N GLY A 212 6.28 -23.22 23.62
CA GLY A 212 6.08 -24.54 24.21
C GLY A 212 7.31 -25.04 24.98
N VAL A 213 8.51 -24.88 24.41
CA VAL A 213 9.77 -25.26 25.07
C VAL A 213 10.03 -24.43 26.33
N LEU A 214 9.79 -23.11 26.27
CA LEU A 214 10.01 -22.22 27.40
C LEU A 214 8.96 -22.43 28.51
N ALA A 215 7.71 -22.70 28.16
CA ALA A 215 6.63 -23.00 29.08
C ALA A 215 6.95 -24.23 29.93
N GLU A 216 7.41 -25.31 29.28
CA GLU A 216 7.86 -26.52 29.97
C GLU A 216 9.07 -26.23 30.88
N LYS A 217 10.05 -25.47 30.38
CA LYS A 217 11.28 -25.15 31.14
C LYS A 217 11.01 -24.33 32.41
N PHE A 218 10.07 -23.39 32.34
CA PHE A 218 9.80 -22.44 33.44
C PHE A 218 8.55 -22.76 34.24
N ASP A 219 7.82 -23.83 33.90
CA ASP A 219 6.58 -24.26 34.55
C ASP A 219 5.51 -23.15 34.57
N VAL A 220 5.32 -22.50 33.41
CA VAL A 220 4.31 -21.44 33.23
C VAL A 220 3.44 -21.71 32.00
N PRO A 221 2.23 -21.13 31.93
CA PRO A 221 1.41 -21.17 30.72
C PRO A 221 2.12 -20.53 29.49
N PRO A 222 2.01 -21.09 28.26
CA PRO A 222 2.65 -20.52 27.07
C PRO A 222 2.24 -19.09 26.72
N ASP A 223 1.03 -18.68 27.11
CA ASP A 223 0.45 -17.37 26.79
C ASP A 223 1.03 -16.22 27.64
N VAL A 224 1.72 -16.52 28.75
CA VAL A 224 2.46 -15.49 29.50
C VAL A 224 3.84 -15.19 28.91
N ILE A 225 4.29 -15.99 27.94
CA ILE A 225 5.63 -15.89 27.36
C ILE A 225 5.63 -14.91 26.18
N GLY A 226 6.32 -13.79 26.37
CA GLY A 226 6.52 -12.76 25.35
C GLY A 226 7.89 -12.84 24.68
N PHE A 227 8.00 -12.30 23.46
CA PHE A 227 9.28 -12.06 22.79
C PHE A 227 9.36 -10.60 22.36
N HIS A 228 10.47 -9.95 22.70
CA HIS A 228 10.72 -8.56 22.34
C HIS A 228 12.23 -8.30 22.27
N GLU A 229 12.69 -7.64 21.20
CA GLU A 229 14.11 -7.29 20.98
C GLU A 229 15.08 -8.47 21.18
N GLY A 230 14.68 -9.68 20.75
CA GLY A 230 15.51 -10.88 20.85
C GLY A 230 15.51 -11.56 22.23
N LEU A 231 14.71 -11.07 23.17
CA LEU A 231 14.59 -11.63 24.51
C LEU A 231 13.23 -12.29 24.70
N ALA A 232 13.23 -13.43 25.40
CA ALA A 232 12.02 -14.05 25.91
C ALA A 232 11.72 -13.53 27.32
N TYR A 233 10.47 -13.12 27.55
CA TYR A 233 9.94 -12.64 28.82
C TYR A 233 9.00 -13.70 29.36
N VAL A 234 9.20 -14.09 30.61
CA VAL A 234 8.46 -15.15 31.31
C VAL A 234 7.94 -14.59 32.62
#